data_AF-A0ABD5YYH6-F1
#
_entry.id   AF-A0ABD5YYH6-F1
#
_cell.length_a   1.000
_cell.length_b   1.000
_cell.length_c   1.000
_cell.angle_alpha   90.00
_cell.angle_beta   90.00
_cell.angle_gamma   90.00
#
_symmetry.space_group_name_H-M   'P 1'
#
loop_
_entity.id
_entity.type
_entity.pdbx_description
1 polymer ?
#
loop_
_entity_poly.entity_id
_entity_poly.type
_entity_poly.pdbx_seq_one_letter_code
_entity_poly.pdbx_strand_id
1 'polypeptide(L)' 'MGNPIGIIIVLFGLIGTIWPYKLARFNEQMDSIGSRRRFSDVEPAGWNVALTRVVGVVMVIIGVMVLVGG' A
#
# COMPACT_ATOMS: atom_id res chain seq x y z
N MET A 1 -7.66 -20.56 -16.02
CA MET A 1 -8.36 -19.44 -15.35
C MET A 1 -7.40 -18.92 -14.31
N GLY A 2 -7.01 -17.64 -14.35
CA GLY A 2 -5.95 -17.11 -13.47
C GLY A 2 -6.32 -17.23 -11.98
N ASN A 3 -5.33 -17.46 -11.13
CA ASN A 3 -5.53 -17.60 -9.70
C ASN A 3 -6.15 -16.31 -9.09
N PRO A 4 -7.36 -16.35 -8.52
CA PRO A 4 -8.04 -15.16 -8.01
C PRO A 4 -7.28 -14.49 -6.87
N ILE A 5 -6.49 -15.24 -6.09
CA ILE A 5 -5.62 -14.70 -5.05
C ILE A 5 -4.52 -13.84 -5.69
N GLY A 6 -3.93 -14.30 -6.79
CA GLY A 6 -2.93 -13.55 -7.55
C GLY A 6 -3.47 -12.20 -8.03
N ILE A 7 -4.71 -12.18 -8.54
CA ILE A 7 -5.39 -10.94 -8.97
C ILE A 7 -5.49 -9.95 -7.82
N ILE A 8 -5.97 -10.40 -6.66
CA ILE A 8 -6.15 -9.55 -5.47
C ILE A 8 -4.80 -8.96 -5.03
N ILE A 9 -3.77 -9.80 -4.93
CA ILE A 9 -2.43 -9.35 -4.51
C ILE A 9 -1.88 -8.30 -5.48
N VAL A 10 -2.02 -8.50 -6.79
CA VAL A 10 -1.58 -7.52 -7.80
C VAL A 10 -2.31 -6.19 -7.63
N LEU A 11 -3.64 -6.21 -7.44
CA LEU A 11 -4.42 -4.99 -7.26
C LEU A 11 -3.96 -4.18 -6.04
N PHE A 12 -3.79 -4.84 -4.88
CA PHE A 12 -3.27 -4.15 -3.69
C PHE A 12 -1.86 -3.62 -3.88
N GLY A 13 -0.98 -4.40 -4.53
CA GLY A 13 0.37 -3.95 -4.86
C GLY A 13 0.40 -2.73 -5.77
N LEU A 14 -0.48 -2.69 -6.79
CA LEU A 14 -0.60 -1.55 -7.70
C LEU A 14 -1.06 -0.30 -6.97
N ILE A 15 -2.03 -0.39 -6.07
CA ILE A 15 -2.48 0.75 -5.26
C ILE A 15 -1.31 1.29 -4.42
N GLY A 16 -0.55 0.41 -3.75
CA GLY A 16 0.65 0.76 -2.98
C GLY A 16 1.76 1.41 -3.81
N THR A 17 1.91 0.98 -5.06
CA THR A 17 2.96 1.48 -5.97
C THR A 17 2.60 2.85 -6.56
N ILE A 18 1.34 3.01 -6.99
CA ILE A 18 0.86 4.21 -7.71
C ILE A 18 0.52 5.35 -6.74
N TRP A 19 -0.09 5.04 -5.59
CA TRP A 19 -0.50 6.04 -4.60
C TRP A 19 0.15 5.86 -3.22
N PRO A 20 1.49 5.73 -3.14
CA PRO A 20 2.19 5.44 -1.89
C PRO A 20 1.97 6.54 -0.85
N TYR A 21 1.94 7.80 -1.28
CA TYR A 21 1.72 8.93 -0.37
C TYR A 21 0.31 8.91 0.24
N LYS A 22 -0.73 8.60 -0.55
CA LYS A 22 -2.11 8.55 -0.03
C LYS A 22 -2.28 7.42 0.98
N LEU A 23 -1.72 6.25 0.69
CA LEU A 23 -1.74 5.10 1.60
C LEU A 23 -0.93 5.35 2.87
N ALA A 24 0.29 5.87 2.75
CA ALA A 24 1.12 6.22 3.91
C ALA A 24 0.43 7.27 4.78
N ARG A 25 -0.18 8.29 4.15
CA ARG A 25 -0.94 9.32 4.88
C ARG A 25 -2.16 8.74 5.60
N PHE A 26 -2.91 7.87 4.93
CA PHE A 26 -4.05 7.19 5.55
C PHE A 26 -3.61 6.34 6.76
N ASN A 27 -2.48 5.65 6.66
CA ASN A 27 -1.93 4.87 7.77
C ASN A 27 -1.55 5.77 8.96
N GLU A 28 -0.84 6.86 8.72
CA GLU A 28 -0.46 7.84 9.75
C GLU A 28 -1.69 8.51 10.38
N GLN A 29 -2.70 8.77 9.56
CA GLN A 29 -3.98 9.29 9.99
C GLN A 29 -4.70 8.31 10.93
N MET A 30 -4.71 7.01 10.61
CA MET A 30 -5.22 5.97 11.50
C MET A 30 -4.43 5.89 12.80
N ASP A 31 -3.10 5.96 12.73
CA ASP A 31 -2.23 5.96 13.91
C ASP A 31 -2.43 7.21 14.79
N SER A 32 -2.88 8.32 14.19
CA SER A 32 -3.18 9.56 14.90
C SER A 32 -4.53 9.60 15.60
N ILE A 33 -5.37 8.57 15.44
CA ILE A 33 -6.69 8.48 16.10
C ILE A 33 -6.49 8.57 17.62
N GLY A 34 -7.17 9.54 18.26
CA GLY A 34 -7.02 9.84 19.68
C GLY A 34 -5.97 10.90 20.00
N SER A 35 -5.21 11.39 19.01
CA SER A 35 -4.35 12.56 19.19
C SER A 35 -5.16 13.87 19.12
N ARG A 36 -4.60 14.97 19.65
CA ARG A 36 -5.19 16.32 19.53
C ARG A 36 -4.96 16.96 18.15
N ARG A 37 -4.19 16.32 17.26
CA ARG A 37 -3.92 16.85 15.92
C ARG A 37 -5.14 16.69 15.04
N ARG A 38 -5.37 17.66 14.15
CA ARG A 38 -6.42 17.53 13.14
C ARG A 38 -5.97 16.51 12.11
N PHE A 39 -6.89 15.65 11.70
CA PHE A 39 -6.66 14.61 10.70
C PHE A 39 -6.15 15.17 9.35
N SER A 40 -6.55 16.41 9.02
CA SER A 40 -6.07 17.14 7.83
C SER A 40 -4.59 17.51 7.88
N ASP A 41 -4.01 17.63 9.07
CA ASP A 41 -2.66 18.15 9.26
C ASP A 41 -1.64 17.01 9.41
N VAL A 42 -2.11 15.76 9.34
CA VAL A 42 -1.28 14.57 9.42
C VAL A 42 -0.67 14.30 8.05
N GLU A 43 0.65 14.41 8.00
CA GLU A 43 1.48 14.20 6.83
C GLU A 43 2.42 13.01 7.07
N PRO A 44 2.58 12.11 6.08
CA PRO A 44 3.41 10.93 6.26
C PRO A 44 4.89 11.27 6.22
N ALA A 45 5.68 10.53 7.00
CA ALA A 45 7.13 10.61 6.89
C ALA A 45 7.59 10.09 5.51
N GLY A 46 8.61 10.72 4.93
CA GLY A 46 9.13 10.33 3.61
C GLY A 46 9.60 8.88 3.53
N TRP A 47 10.16 8.34 4.62
CA TRP A 47 10.55 6.93 4.69
C TRP A 47 9.35 5.98 4.65
N ASN A 48 8.21 6.37 5.21
CA ASN A 48 6.98 5.57 5.21
C ASN A 48 6.35 5.54 3.81
N VAL A 49 6.40 6.66 3.08
CA VAL A 49 6.02 6.72 1.66
C VAL A 49 6.90 5.80 0.82
N ALA A 50 8.22 5.83 1.04
CA ALA A 50 9.16 4.96 0.34
C ALA A 50 8.90 3.47 0.64
N LEU A 51 8.68 3.12 1.91
CA LEU A 51 8.35 1.76 2.33
C LEU A 51 7.05 1.28 1.67
N THR A 52 6.01 2.10 1.69
CA THR A 52 4.70 1.78 1.06
C THR A 52 4.86 1.48 -0.43
N ARG A 53 5.68 2.26 -1.14
CA ARG A 53 5.98 2.00 -2.56
C ARG A 53 6.73 0.69 -2.75
N VAL A 54 7.77 0.43 -1.96
CA VAL A 54 8.57 -0.79 -2.07
C VAL A 54 7.73 -2.03 -1.80
N VAL A 55 6.93 -2.03 -0.72
CA VAL A 55 5.99 -3.12 -0.41
C VAL A 55 4.99 -3.31 -1.56
N GLY A 56 4.45 -2.22 -2.10
CA GLY A 56 3.57 -2.27 -3.27
C GLY A 56 4.21 -2.98 -4.46
N VAL A 57 5.44 -2.62 -4.82
CA VAL A 57 6.18 -3.25 -5.93
C VAL A 57 6.42 -4.74 -5.67
N VAL A 58 6.84 -5.09 -4.45
CA VAL A 58 7.04 -6.49 -4.05
C VAL A 58 5.73 -7.29 -4.14
N MET A 59 4.62 -6.71 -3.69
CA MET A 59 3.30 -7.33 -3.82
C MET A 59 2.90 -7.55 -5.27
N VAL A 60 3.12 -6.58 -6.17
CA VAL A 60 2.85 -6.79 -7.61
C VAL A 60 3.66 -7.97 -8.15
N ILE A 61 4.95 -8.03 -7.82
CA ILE A 61 5.85 -9.10 -8.26
C ILE A 61 5.37 -10.46 -7.75
N ILE A 62 5.06 -10.58 -6.46
CA ILE A 62 4.53 -11.82 -5.85
C ILE A 62 3.17 -12.18 -6.46
N GLY A 63 2.27 -11.21 -6.60
CA GLY A 63 0.93 -11.42 -7.13
C GLY A 63 0.96 -11.94 -8.58
N VAL A 64 1.86 -11.42 -9.42
CA VAL A 64 2.06 -11.92 -10.79
C VAL A 64 2.59 -13.35 -10.78
N MET A 65 3.57 -13.67 -9.91
CA MET A 65 4.06 -15.05 -9.79
C MET A 65 2.94 -16.02 -9.37
N VAL A 66 2.09 -15.63 -8.42
CA VAL A 66 0.94 -16.43 -7.98
C VAL A 66 -0.12 -16.54 -9.08
N LEU A 67 -0.36 -15.47 -9.84
CA LEU A 67 -1.35 -15.44 -10.93
C LEU A 67 -0.97 -16.37 -12.09
N VAL A 68 0.33 -16.47 -12.41
CA VAL A 68 0.86 -17.23 -13.54
C VAL A 68 1.29 -18.65 -13.14
N GLY A 69 1.77 -18.82 -11.91
CA GLY A 69 2.28 -20.10 -11.40
C GLY A 69 1.27 -20.99 -10.67
N GLY A 70 0.06 -20.47 -10.37
CA GLY A 70 -1.06 -21.23 -9.82
C GLY A 70 -2.13 -21.52 -10.85
#